data_AF-A0A5N0EM17-F1
#
_entry.id   AF-A0A5N0EM17-F1
#
_cell.length_a   1.000
_cell.length_b   1.000
_cell.length_c   1.000
_cell.angle_alpha   90.00
_cell.angle_beta   90.00
_cell.angle_gamma   90.00
#
_symmetry.space_group_name_H-M   'P 1'
#
loop_
_entity.id
_entity.type
_entity.pdbx_description
1 polymer ?
#
loop_
_entity_poly.entity_id
_entity_poly.type
_entity_poly.pdbx_seq_one_letter_code
_entity_poly.pdbx_strand_id
1 'polypeptide(L)'
;MANMTFTVRISPRDHELLTSLAAIRNQSVAELSRELLADGIRRLLDPEEIERRLDRERSRLLAAAAELGRADSDQAATQQTP
;
A
#
# COMPACT_ATOMS: atom_id res chain seq x y z
N MET A 1 -10.08 28.95 2.57
CA MET A 1 -9.93 27.55 3.03
C MET A 1 -9.47 27.60 4.48
N ALA A 2 -10.11 26.85 5.39
CA ALA A 2 -9.76 26.91 6.81
C ALA A 2 -8.38 26.25 7.03
N ASN A 3 -7.40 27.02 7.52
CA ASN A 3 -6.09 26.48 7.91
C ASN A 3 -6.25 25.73 9.23
N MET A 4 -6.42 24.41 9.15
CA MET A 4 -6.48 23.53 10.31
C MET A 4 -5.09 22.98 10.62
N THR A 5 -4.65 23.14 11.86
CA THR A 5 -3.44 22.51 12.38
C THR A 5 -3.77 21.08 12.77
N PHE A 6 -2.92 20.13 12.38
CA PHE A 6 -3.00 18.74 12.79
C PHE A 6 -1.62 18.26 13.26
N THR A 7 -1.61 17.34 14.20
CA THR A 7 -0.38 16.73 14.74
C THR A 7 -0.44 15.24 14.49
N VAL A 8 0.61 14.68 13.89
CA VAL A 8 0.75 13.23 13.68
C VAL A 8 1.94 12.73 14.49
N ARG A 9 1.74 11.64 15.22
CA ARG A 9 2.84 10.93 15.88
C ARG A 9 3.34 9.87 14.92
N ILE A 10 4.63 9.93 14.60
CA ILE A 10 5.31 8.99 13.71
C ILE A 10 6.46 8.32 14.44
N SER A 11 6.95 7.21 13.91
CA SER A 11 8.12 6.55 14.48
C SER A 11 9.39 7.40 14.25
N PRO A 12 10.43 7.25 15.09
CA PRO A 12 11.70 7.95 14.89
C PRO A 12 12.32 7.68 13.52
N ARG A 13 12.22 6.43 13.04
CA ARG A 13 12.71 6.02 11.72
C ARG A 13 12.01 6.77 10.59
N ASP A 14 10.69 6.91 10.67
CA ASP A 14 9.92 7.63 9.65
C ASP A 14 10.23 9.13 9.68
N HIS A 15 10.49 9.69 10.86
CA HIS A 15 10.91 11.08 11.01
C HIS A 15 12.28 11.33 10.35
N GLU A 16 13.25 10.45 10.53
CA GLU A 16 14.56 10.53 9.87
C GLU A 16 14.44 10.46 8.34
N LEU A 17 13.59 9.55 7.85
CA LEU A 17 13.34 9.39 6.42
C LEU A 17 12.67 10.64 5.83
N LEU A 18 11.65 11.18 6.50
CA LEU A 18 11.01 12.44 6.11
C LEU A 18 11.99 13.61 6.09
N THR A 19 12.86 13.70 7.11
CA THR A 19 13.89 14.74 7.19
C THR A 19 14.87 14.64 6.03
N SER A 20 15.31 13.42 5.70
CA SER A 20 16.21 13.16 4.59
C SER A 20 15.58 13.53 3.24
N LEU A 21 14.32 13.14 3.03
CA LEU A 21 13.58 13.49 1.82
C LEU A 21 13.35 14.99 1.68
N ALA A 22 13.06 15.69 2.79
CA ALA A 22 12.87 17.13 2.81
C ALA A 22 14.17 17.86 2.43
N ALA A 23 15.31 17.39 2.95
CA ALA A 23 16.63 17.91 2.59
C ALA A 23 16.95 17.73 1.10
N ILE A 24 16.65 16.57 0.52
CA ILE A 24 16.86 16.30 -0.92
C ILE A 24 16.04 17.27 -1.79
N ARG A 25 14.81 17.60 -1.37
CA ARG A 25 13.92 18.51 -2.09
C ARG A 25 14.11 19.98 -1.74
N ASN A 26 15.05 20.29 -0.84
CA ASN A 26 15.30 21.63 -0.33
C ASN A 26 14.03 22.30 0.26
N GLN A 27 13.20 21.50 0.93
CA GLN A 27 11.93 21.89 1.55
C GLN A 27 12.00 21.66 3.07
N SER A 28 11.12 22.32 3.83
CA SER A 28 10.94 21.96 5.24
C SER A 28 10.18 20.64 5.40
N VAL A 29 10.40 19.95 6.53
CA VAL A 29 9.66 18.71 6.84
C VAL A 29 8.15 18.96 6.88
N ALA A 30 7.71 20.13 7.33
CA ALA A 30 6.30 20.50 7.40
C ALA A 30 5.67 20.70 6.01
N GLU A 31 6.38 21.33 5.08
CA GLU A 31 5.92 21.51 3.70
C GLU A 31 5.82 20.17 2.99
N LEU A 32 6.87 19.35 3.06
CA LEU A 32 6.87 18.02 2.46
C LEU A 32 5.75 17.15 3.05
N SER A 33 5.54 17.19 4.36
CA SER A 33 4.47 16.44 5.02
C SER A 33 3.09 16.85 4.52
N ARG A 34 2.87 18.16 4.29
CA ARG A 34 1.62 18.68 3.74
C ARG A 34 1.39 18.20 2.31
N GLU A 35 2.42 18.22 1.47
CA GLU A 35 2.35 17.73 0.09
C GLU A 35 2.04 16.23 0.06
N LEU A 36 2.77 15.42 0.84
CA LEU A 36 2.55 13.98 0.93
C LEU A 36 1.14 13.62 1.40
N LEU A 37 0.60 14.36 2.37
CA LEU A 37 -0.77 14.16 2.83
C LEU A 37 -1.80 14.57 1.77
N ALA A 38 -1.62 15.71 1.11
CA ALA A 38 -2.53 16.16 0.05
C ALA A 38 -2.55 15.17 -1.13
N ASP A 39 -1.38 14.70 -1.55
CA ASP A 39 -1.24 13.74 -2.64
C ASP A 39 -1.76 12.35 -2.23
N GLY A 40 -1.54 11.94 -0.98
CA GLY A 40 -2.11 10.71 -0.43
C GLY A 40 -3.64 10.72 -0.45
N ILE A 41 -4.26 11.83 -0.05
CA ILE A 41 -5.72 12.00 -0.09
C ILE A 41 -6.22 11.95 -1.55
N ARG A 42 -5.55 12.64 -2.47
CA ARG A 42 -5.92 12.60 -3.90
C ARG A 42 -5.84 11.20 -4.47
N ARG A 43 -4.76 10.47 -4.21
CA ARG A 43 -4.59 9.08 -4.69
C ARG A 43 -5.60 8.12 -4.09
N LEU A 44 -5.99 8.31 -2.83
CA LEU A 44 -7.04 7.51 -2.20
C LEU A 44 -8.41 7.75 -2.82
N LEU A 45 -8.63 8.90 -3.44
CA LEU A 45 -9.88 9.29 -4.10
C LEU A 45 -9.81 9.17 -5.62
N ASP A 46 -8.68 8.71 -6.18
CA ASP A 46 -8.48 8.55 -7.61
C ASP A 46 -9.10 7.21 -8.07
N PRO A 47 -10.17 7.25 -8.89
CA PRO A 47 -10.84 6.05 -9.38
C PRO A 47 -9.88 5.07 -10.09
N GLU A 48 -8.92 5.57 -10.86
CA GLU A 48 -7.97 4.74 -11.61
C GLU A 48 -6.95 4.05 -10.69
N GLU A 49 -6.52 4.72 -9.61
CA GLU A 49 -5.66 4.08 -8.61
C GLU A 49 -6.43 3.03 -7.80
N ILE A 50 -7.70 3.28 -7.51
CA ILE A 50 -8.59 2.33 -6.84
C ILE A 50 -8.73 1.06 -7.69
N GLU A 51 -9.07 1.19 -8.98
CA GLU A 51 -9.18 0.05 -9.90
C GLU A 51 -7.86 -0.72 -9.99
N ARG A 52 -6.74 -0.04 -10.20
CA ARG A 52 -5.41 -0.68 -10.24
C ARG A 52 -5.06 -1.41 -8.95
N ARG A 53 -5.52 -0.92 -7.80
CA ARG A 53 -5.29 -1.58 -6.50
C ARG A 53 -6.19 -2.81 -6.35
N LEU A 54 -7.45 -2.72 -6.79
CA LEU A 54 -8.39 -3.84 -6.80
C LEU A 54 -7.94 -4.96 -7.74
N ASP A 55 -7.45 -4.64 -8.93
CA ASP A 55 -6.97 -5.65 -9.88
C ASP A 55 -5.71 -6.38 -9.39
N ARG A 56 -4.80 -5.66 -8.73
CA ARG A 56 -3.64 -6.26 -8.06
C ARG A 56 -4.07 -7.24 -6.97
N GLU A 57 -5.01 -6.84 -6.13
CA GLU A 57 -5.51 -7.71 -5.05
C GLU A 57 -6.29 -8.90 -5.60
N ARG A 58 -7.13 -8.69 -6.63
CA ARG A 58 -7.86 -9.76 -7.33
C ARG A 58 -6.90 -10.79 -7.91
N SER A 59 -5.84 -10.34 -8.57
CA SER A 59 -4.82 -11.22 -9.16
C SER A 59 -4.11 -12.05 -8.08
N ARG A 60 -3.77 -11.41 -6.94
CA ARG A 60 -3.18 -12.10 -5.79
C ARG A 60 -4.12 -13.17 -5.21
N LEU A 61 -5.41 -12.85 -5.07
CA LEU A 61 -6.41 -13.79 -4.55
C LEU A 61 -6.65 -14.96 -5.51
N LEU A 62 -6.72 -14.71 -6.81
CA LEU A 62 -6.87 -15.76 -7.83
C LEU A 62 -5.65 -16.69 -7.85
N ALA A 63 -4.44 -16.14 -7.72
CA ALA A 63 -3.22 -16.95 -7.62
C ALA A 63 -3.24 -17.84 -6.36
N ALA A 64 -3.57 -17.27 -5.19
CA ALA A 64 -3.69 -18.03 -3.96
C ALA A 64 -4.78 -19.12 -4.03
N ALA A 65 -5.93 -18.83 -4.65
CA ALA A 65 -6.99 -19.81 -4.87
C ALA A 65 -6.55 -20.94 -5.81
N ALA A 66 -5.78 -20.63 -6.85
CA ALA A 66 -5.23 -21.64 -7.77
C ALA A 66 -4.20 -22.55 -7.08
N GLU A 67 -3.40 -22.00 -6.16
CA GLU A 67 -2.47 -22.80 -5.34
C GLU A 67 -3.23 -23.74 -4.41
N LEU A 68 -4.28 -23.27 -3.74
CA LEU A 68 -5.14 -24.10 -2.89
C LEU A 68 -5.83 -25.21 -3.69
N GLY A 69 -6.39 -24.86 -4.86
CA GLY A 69 -7.03 -25.84 -5.74
C GLY A 69 -6.05 -26.91 -6.27
N ARG A 70 -4.79 -26.54 -6.52
CA ARG A 70 -3.74 -27.52 -6.89
C ARG A 70 -3.36 -28.43 -5.72
N ALA A 71 -3.25 -27.89 -4.52
CA ALA A 71 -2.95 -28.66 -3.32
C ALA A 71 -4.04 -29.71 -3.02
N ASP A 72 -5.32 -29.38 -3.25
CA ASP A 72 -6.44 -30.32 -3.11
C ASP A 72 -6.38 -31.44 -4.17
N SER A 73 -6.00 -31.12 -5.41
CA SER A 73 -5.88 -32.14 -6.47
C SER A 73 -4.72 -33.13 -6.26
N ASP A 74 -3.59 -32.69 -5.68
CA ASP A 74 -2.45 -33.57 -5.38
C ASP A 74 -2.74 -34.53 -4.20
N GLN A 75 -3.56 -34.11 -3.23
CA GLN A 75 -4.02 -35.00 -2.14
C GLN A 75 -5.03 -36.05 -2.62
N ALA A 76 -5.82 -35.76 -3.64
CA ALA A 76 -6.75 -36.72 -4.26
C ALA A 76 -6.00 -37.79 -5.08
N ALA A 77 -4.89 -37.43 -5.75
CA ALA A 77 -4.07 -38.37 -6.53
C ALA A 77 -3.28 -39.36 -5.64
N THR A 78 -2.90 -38.95 -4.43
CA THR A 78 -2.11 -39.79 -3.51
C THR A 78 -2.96 -40.88 -2.81
N GLN A 79 -4.29 -40.75 -2.80
CA GLN A 79 -5.20 -41.76 -2.22
C GLN A 79 -5.73 -42.81 -3.22
N GLN A 80 -5.31 -42.78 -4.50
CA GLN A 80 -5.76 -43.72 -5.53
C GLN A 80 -4.67 -44.67 -6.06
N THR A 81 -3.56 -44.86 -5.34
CA THR A 81 -2.58 -45.91 -5.68
C THR A 81 -2.77 -47.12 -4.74
N PRO A 82 -3.10 -48.32 -5.27
CA PRO A 82 -3.39 -49.53 -4.49
C PRO A 82 -2.16 -50.19 -3.85
#